data_AF-A0A963FQL4-F1
#
_entry.id   AF-A0A963FQL4-F1
#
_cell.length_a   1.000
_cell.length_b   1.000
_cell.length_c   1.000
_cell.angle_alpha   90.00
_cell.angle_beta   90.00
_cell.angle_gamma   90.00
#
_symmetry.space_group_name_H-M   'P 1'
#
loop_
_entity.id
_entity.type
_entity.pdbx_description
1 polymer ?
#
loop_
_entity_poly.entity_id
_entity_poly.type
_entity_poly.pdbx_seq_one_letter_code
_entity_poly.pdbx_strand_id
1 'polypeptide(L)' 'MARPGVTREMIFEAADAIAREGRTPTVLAIRERLGGGSPNTISPHLVAWKEQNEAKPAESLPPLPDSVQSAMRQV' A
#
# COMPACT_ATOMS: atom_id res chain seq x y z
N MET A 1 24.09 -10.28 -11.47
CA MET A 1 23.55 -9.19 -10.63
C MET A 1 22.13 -9.59 -10.24
N ALA A 2 21.90 -9.87 -8.96
CA ALA A 2 20.59 -10.31 -8.48
C ALA A 2 19.57 -9.19 -8.75
N ARG A 3 18.49 -9.51 -9.46
CA ARG A 3 17.36 -8.59 -9.61
C ARG A 3 16.95 -8.17 -8.20
N PRO A 4 17.02 -6.88 -7.82
CA PRO A 4 16.57 -6.48 -6.51
C PRO A 4 15.09 -6.86 -6.43
N GLY A 5 14.77 -7.83 -5.57
CA GLY A 5 13.39 -8.19 -5.28
C GLY A 5 12.67 -6.94 -4.75
N VAL A 6 11.35 -6.89 -4.95
CA VAL A 6 10.55 -5.79 -4.42
C VAL A 6 10.70 -5.73 -2.91
N THR A 7 11.27 -4.62 -2.41
CA THR A 7 11.49 -4.41 -0.98
C THR A 7 10.34 -3.61 -0.36
N ARG A 8 10.24 -3.66 0.97
CA ARG A 8 9.26 -2.84 1.71
C ARG A 8 9.38 -1.35 1.38
N GLU A 9 10.61 -0.86 1.20
CA GLU A 9 10.87 0.56 0.97
C GLU A 9 10.32 0.99 -0.38
N MET A 10 10.53 0.16 -1.42
CA MET A 10 9.93 0.38 -2.73
C MET A 10 8.40 0.39 -2.68
N ILE A 11 7.79 -0.48 -1.86
CA ILE A 11 6.33 -0.52 -1.66
C ILE A 11 5.83 0.76 -0.99
N PHE A 12 6.54 1.23 0.05
CA PHE A 12 6.18 2.45 0.77
C PHE A 12 6.33 3.69 -0.11
N GLU A 13 7.41 3.78 -0.88
CA GLU A 13 7.65 4.88 -1.81
C GLU A 13 6.59 4.91 -2.92
N ALA A 14 6.25 3.75 -3.50
CA ALA A 14 5.18 3.64 -4.49
C ALA A 14 3.82 4.03 -3.89
N ALA A 15 3.52 3.60 -2.66
CA ALA A 15 2.29 3.95 -1.97
C ALA A 15 2.20 5.46 -1.69
N ASP A 16 3.29 6.07 -1.22
CA ASP A 16 3.38 7.51 -0.97
C ASP A 16 3.21 8.31 -2.26
N ALA A 17 3.89 7.90 -3.34
CA ALA A 17 3.76 8.55 -4.64
C ALA A 17 2.30 8.52 -5.14
N ILE A 18 1.61 7.38 -5.05
CA ILE A 18 0.20 7.25 -5.45
C ILE A 18 -0.70 8.10 -4.56
N ALA A 19 -0.45 8.12 -3.24
CA ALA A 19 -1.23 8.93 -2.31
C ALA A 19 -1.05 10.44 -2.55
N ARG A 20 0.17 10.88 -2.85
CA ARG A 20 0.48 12.27 -3.24
C ARG A 20 -0.17 12.68 -4.55
N GLU A 21 -0.40 11.73 -5.45
CA GLU A 21 -1.19 11.94 -6.67
C GLU A 21 -2.70 12.08 -6.38
N GLY A 22 -3.14 11.97 -5.11
CA GLY A 22 -4.55 11.99 -4.71
C GLY A 22 -5.28 10.69 -5.07
N ARG A 23 -4.54 9.61 -5.33
CA ARG A 23 -5.06 8.31 -5.74
C ARG A 23 -4.93 7.31 -4.60
N THR A 24 -5.78 6.29 -4.59
CA THR A 24 -5.73 5.23 -3.58
C THR A 24 -4.60 4.25 -3.87
N PRO A 25 -3.58 4.12 -3.00
CA PRO A 25 -2.56 3.10 -3.16
C PRO A 25 -3.17 1.72 -2.90
N THR A 26 -3.15 0.88 -3.94
CA THR A 26 -3.65 -0.49 -3.91
C THR A 26 -2.52 -1.45 -4.27
N VAL A 27 -2.67 -2.72 -3.89
CA VAL A 27 -1.69 -3.78 -4.24
C VAL A 27 -1.43 -3.82 -5.74
N LEU A 28 -2.48 -3.64 -6.56
CA LEU A 28 -2.36 -3.58 -8.02
C LEU A 28 -1.58 -2.35 -8.46
N ALA A 29 -1.92 -1.15 -7.98
CA ALA A 29 -1.25 0.09 -8.37
C ALA A 29 0.23 0.10 -8.00
N ILE A 30 0.58 -0.45 -6.83
CA ILE A 30 1.98 -0.61 -6.40
C ILE A 30 2.70 -1.62 -7.29
N ARG A 31 2.06 -2.76 -7.60
CA ARG A 31 2.66 -3.77 -8.47
C ARG A 31 2.89 -3.26 -9.90
N GLU A 32 1.95 -2.48 -10.43
CA GLU A 32 2.06 -1.79 -11.72
C GLU A 32 3.22 -0.79 -11.69
N ARG A 33 3.33 0.03 -10.64
CA ARG A 33 4.40 1.02 -10.46
C ARG A 33 5.78 0.36 -10.36
N LEU A 34 5.87 -0.76 -9.63
CA LEU A 34 7.12 -1.47 -9.38
C LEU A 34 7.47 -2.48 -10.48
N GLY A 35 6.55 -2.76 -11.41
CA GLY A 35 6.73 -3.75 -12.47
C GLY A 35 6.85 -5.19 -11.98
N GLY A 36 6.47 -5.48 -10.73
CA GLY A 36 6.65 -6.79 -10.11
C GLY A 36 6.36 -6.78 -8.61
N GLY A 37 6.51 -7.95 -7.97
CA GLY A 37 6.31 -8.14 -6.53
C GLY A 37 5.14 -9.06 -6.21
N SER A 38 5.32 -9.92 -5.20
CA SER A 38 4.27 -10.83 -4.76
C SER A 38 3.20 -10.06 -3.98
N PRO A 39 1.91 -10.27 -4.27
CA PRO A 39 0.82 -9.63 -3.52
C PRO A 39 0.88 -9.97 -2.03
N ASN A 40 1.36 -11.16 -1.66
CA ASN A 40 1.59 -11.55 -0.27
C ASN A 40 2.63 -10.68 0.45
N THR A 41 3.57 -10.09 -0.28
CA THR A 41 4.57 -9.17 0.28
C THR A 41 4.02 -7.75 0.33
N ILE A 42 3.27 -7.34 -0.70
CA ILE A 42 2.74 -5.97 -0.80
C ILE A 42 1.62 -5.73 0.20
N SER A 43 0.69 -6.68 0.39
CA SER A 43 -0.46 -6.53 1.30
C SER A 43 -0.08 -6.11 2.73
N PRO A 44 0.80 -6.84 3.46
CA PRO A 44 1.15 -6.44 4.83
C PRO A 44 1.91 -5.11 4.89
N HIS A 45 2.76 -4.82 3.90
CA HIS A 45 3.48 -3.56 3.83
C HIS A 45 2.57 -2.38 3.50
N LEU A 46 1.55 -2.58 2.66
CA LEU A 46 0.55 -1.56 2.33
C LEU A 46 -0.32 -1.23 3.56
N VAL A 47 -0.70 -2.24 4.35
CA VAL A 47 -1.43 -2.01 5.61
C VAL A 47 -0.56 -1.20 6.58
N ALA A 48 0.69 -1.60 6.80
CA ALA A 48 1.61 -0.87 7.67
C ALA A 48 1.86 0.58 7.19
N TRP A 49 1.96 0.81 5.87
CA TRP A 49 2.05 2.16 5.32
C TRP A 49 0.79 2.97 5.61
N LYS A 50 -0.41 2.37 5.45
CA LYS A 50 -1.69 3.04 5.75
C LYS A 50 -1.79 3.43 7.22
N GLU A 51 -1.52 2.51 8.14
CA GLU A 51 -1.54 2.81 9.59
C GLU A 51 -0.59 3.95 9.96
N GLN A 52 0.60 3.96 9.35
CA GLN A 52 1.61 5.00 9.59
C GLN A 52 1.23 6.35 8.97
N ASN A 53 0.43 6.35 7.89
CA ASN A 53 -0.04 7.57 7.23
C ASN A 53 -1.38 8.08 7.81
N GLU A 54 -2.27 7.20 8.29
CA GLU A 54 -3.48 7.59 9.04
C GLU A 54 -3.15 8.22 10.40
N ALA A 55 -2.05 7.77 11.03
CA ALA A 55 -1.53 8.42 12.24
C ALA A 55 -0.98 9.83 12.00
N LYS A 56 -0.76 10.24 10.74
CA LYS A 56 -0.39 11.60 10.36
C LYS A 56 -1.63 12.30 9.78
N PRO A 57 -2.31 13.18 10.55
CA PRO A 57 -3.45 13.91 10.03
C PRO A 57 -2.97 14.91 8.98
N ALA A 58 -2.96 14.51 7.72
CA ALA A 58 -2.57 15.33 6.57
C ALA A 58 -3.52 15.10 5.39
N GLU A 59 -4.74 15.61 5.55
CA GLU A 59 -5.43 16.50 4.61
C GLU A 59 -5.76 16.04 3.16
N SER A 60 -5.52 14.80 2.70
CA SER A 60 -5.92 14.46 1.32
C SER A 60 -6.24 13.00 1.00
N LEU A 61 -6.96 12.30 1.89
CA LEU A 61 -7.60 11.04 1.51
C LEU A 61 -9.08 11.11 1.87
N PRO A 62 -10.02 10.93 0.91
CA PRO A 62 -11.43 10.78 1.27
C PRO A 62 -11.54 9.61 2.26
N PRO A 63 -12.40 9.74 3.29
CA PRO A 63 -12.48 8.77 4.37
C PRO A 63 -12.68 7.39 3.78
N LEU A 64 -11.76 6.46 4.06
CA LEU A 64 -12.00 5.07 3.74
C LEU A 64 -13.29 4.67 4.46
N PRO A 65 -14.32 4.17 3.75
CA PRO A 65 -15.50 3.66 4.40
C PRO A 65 -15.10 2.47 5.28
N ASP A 66 -15.80 2.32 6.40
CA ASP A 66 -15.69 1.31 7.47
C ASP A 66 -15.70 -0.19 7.05
N SER A 67 -15.25 -0.55 5.84
CA SER A 67 -15.47 -1.87 5.22
C SER A 67 -14.24 -2.76 5.05
N VAL A 68 -13.04 -2.37 5.52
CA VAL A 68 -11.86 -3.28 5.43
C VAL A 68 -11.63 -4.12 6.69
N GLN A 69 -12.49 -4.02 7.71
CA GLN A 69 -12.40 -4.89 8.91
C GLN A 69 -13.00 -6.30 8.73
N SER A 70 -13.64 -6.64 7.61
CA SER A 70 -14.39 -7.92 7.50
C SER A 70 -13.76 -9.08 6.72
N ALA A 71 -12.54 -8.98 6.17
CA ALA A 71 -12.04 -10.01 5.24
C ALA A 71 -10.72 -10.70 5.62
N MET A 72 -10.49 -10.97 6.91
CA MET A 72 -9.53 -12.02 7.30
C MET A 72 -10.09 -13.00 8.33
N ARG A 73 -11.41 -13.20 8.29
CA ARG A 73 -12.04 -14.40 8.81
C ARG A 73 -12.01 -15.51 7.75
N GLN A 74 -10.94 -16.29 7.72
CA GLN A 74 -10.87 -17.68 7.22
C GLN A 74 -9.70 -18.34 7.99
N VAL A 75 -9.83 -19.36 8.83
CA VAL A 75 -10.86 -20.36 9.16
C VAL A 75 -10.84 -20.60 10.67
#